data_AF-A0A6J8CJJ4-F1
#
_entry.id   AF-A0A6J8CJJ4-F1
#
_cell.length_a   1.000
_cell.length_b   1.000
_cell.length_c   1.000
_cell.angle_alpha   90.00
_cell.angle_beta   90.00
_cell.angle_gamma   90.00
#
_symmetry.space_group_name_H-M   'P 1'
#
loop_
_entity.id
_entity.type
_entity.pdbx_description
1 polymer ?
#
loop_
_entity_poly.entity_id
_entity_poly.type
_entity_poly.pdbx_seq_one_letter_code
_entity_poly.pdbx_strand_id
1 'polypeptide(L)'
;MKIELQDIALLSVFHICLSCDIFLDVEWIPRDENHYADYLSEIFDYDDWGVSRHIFTYFSSLWGPFTCDRFADSMNRKVEFFNSKYFTLDYSGVDVFAYDWSGHNNWLVPPVYLISKCLNHMQLCRARGTLVISKSKSALFCPILVDRYYRQV
;
A
#
# COMPACT_ATOMS: atom_id res chain seq x y z
N MET A 1 28.77 -5.96 20.50
CA MET A 1 28.85 -5.63 19.06
C MET A 1 27.85 -6.54 18.35
N LYS A 2 26.78 -6.01 17.74
CA LYS A 2 25.77 -6.83 17.04
C LYS A 2 26.39 -7.35 15.74
N ILE A 3 26.84 -8.60 15.74
CA ILE A 3 27.52 -9.29 14.63
C ILE A 3 26.68 -9.25 13.33
N GLU A 4 25.35 -9.27 13.45
CA GLU A 4 24.42 -9.33 12.31
C GLU A 4 24.54 -8.17 11.31
N LEU A 5 24.84 -6.94 11.77
CA LEU A 5 24.92 -5.77 10.88
C LEU A 5 26.22 -5.77 10.06
N GLN A 6 27.32 -6.29 10.62
CA GLN A 6 28.60 -6.38 9.93
C GLN A 6 28.56 -7.44 8.84
N ASP A 7 27.90 -8.58 9.11
CA ASP A 7 27.74 -9.64 8.12
C ASP A 7 26.88 -9.19 6.93
N ILE A 8 25.76 -8.50 7.16
CA ILE A 8 24.90 -7.95 6.09
C ILE A 8 25.66 -6.92 5.25
N ALA A 9 26.34 -5.97 5.90
CA ALA A 9 27.05 -4.90 5.20
C ALA A 9 28.24 -5.42 4.39
N LEU A 10 29.02 -6.35 4.95
CA LEU A 10 30.31 -6.75 4.38
C LEU A 10 30.20 -7.96 3.46
N LEU A 11 29.24 -8.87 3.66
CA LEU A 11 29.04 -10.00 2.76
C LEU A 11 27.99 -9.68 1.70
N SER A 12 26.77 -9.28 2.09
CA SER A 12 25.69 -9.17 1.10
C SER A 12 25.85 -7.97 0.18
N VAL A 13 26.07 -6.77 0.74
CA VAL A 13 26.14 -5.54 -0.06
C VAL A 13 27.42 -5.52 -0.90
N PHE A 14 28.57 -5.85 -0.30
CA PHE A 14 29.84 -5.89 -1.02
C PHE A 14 29.85 -6.92 -2.15
N HIS A 15 29.33 -8.14 -1.94
CA HIS A 15 29.26 -9.14 -3.00
C HIS A 15 28.38 -8.71 -4.16
N ILE A 16 27.22 -8.07 -3.89
CA ILE A 16 26.36 -7.53 -4.94
C ILE A 16 27.12 -6.46 -5.74
N CYS A 17 27.75 -5.50 -5.07
CA CYS A 17 28.51 -4.45 -5.73
C CYS A 17 29.63 -4.99 -6.61
N LEU A 18 30.36 -6.00 -6.13
CA LEU A 18 31.42 -6.65 -6.89
C LEU A 18 30.88 -7.44 -8.10
N SER A 19 29.73 -8.09 -7.96
CA SER A 19 29.11 -8.88 -9.04
C SER A 19 28.45 -8.04 -10.12
N CYS A 20 28.00 -6.82 -9.76
CA CYS A 20 27.27 -5.91 -10.65
C CYS A 20 28.12 -4.72 -11.12
N ASP A 21 29.42 -4.69 -10.80
CA ASP A 21 30.34 -3.58 -11.11
C ASP A 21 29.83 -2.22 -10.60
N ILE A 22 29.26 -2.22 -9.39
CA ILE A 22 28.72 -1.02 -8.74
C ILE A 22 29.80 -0.44 -7.83
N PHE A 23 30.18 0.80 -8.08
CA PHE A 23 31.04 1.58 -7.19
C PHE A 23 30.20 2.30 -6.13
N LEU A 24 30.46 2.02 -4.85
CA LEU A 24 29.86 2.72 -3.72
C LEU A 24 30.81 3.82 -3.26
N ASP A 25 30.35 5.06 -3.33
CA ASP A 25 30.96 6.19 -2.63
C ASP A 25 30.15 6.45 -1.36
N VAL A 26 30.78 6.31 -0.20
CA VAL A 26 30.11 6.37 1.11
C VAL A 26 30.72 7.50 1.91
N GLU A 27 29.93 8.54 2.12
CA GLU A 27 30.30 9.66 2.96
C GLU A 27 29.56 9.57 4.31
N TRP A 28 30.31 9.70 5.39
CA TRP A 28 29.71 9.78 6.72
C TRP A 28 29.26 11.21 6.98
N ILE A 29 27.97 11.39 7.28
CA ILE A 29 27.38 12.69 7.62
C ILE A 29 27.19 12.77 9.15
N PRO A 30 27.62 13.88 9.80
CA PRO A 30 27.35 14.11 11.21
C PRO A 30 25.86 14.04 11.53
N ARG A 31 25.51 13.49 12.70
CA ARG A 31 24.11 13.29 13.08
C ARG A 31 23.32 14.60 13.13
N ASP A 32 23.94 15.69 13.56
CA ASP A 32 23.32 17.02 13.62
C ASP A 32 22.93 17.53 12.22
N GLU A 33 23.66 17.12 11.18
CA GLU A 33 23.39 17.46 9.79
C GLU A 33 22.44 16.46 9.10
N ASN A 34 22.30 15.25 9.65
CA ASN A 34 21.43 14.18 9.12
C ASN A 34 19.98 14.23 9.63
N HIS A 35 19.56 15.32 10.29
CA HIS A 35 18.25 15.41 10.93
C HIS A 35 17.07 15.18 9.97
N TYR A 36 17.19 15.59 8.70
CA TYR A 36 16.14 15.34 7.69
C TYR A 36 15.99 13.85 7.37
N ALA A 37 17.08 13.12 7.15
CA ALA A 37 17.01 11.70 6.81
C ALA A 37 16.59 10.86 8.03
N ASP A 38 17.10 11.17 9.23
CA ASP A 38 16.65 10.55 10.48
C ASP A 38 15.13 10.76 10.62
N TYR A 39 14.64 12.00 10.51
CA TYR A 39 13.21 12.32 10.59
C TYR A 39 12.37 11.55 9.56
N LEU A 40 12.77 11.54 8.29
CA LEU A 40 12.04 10.83 7.23
C LEU A 40 12.05 9.30 7.46
N SER A 41 13.13 8.74 7.99
CA SER A 41 13.20 7.30 8.32
C SER A 41 12.29 6.89 9.48
N GLU A 42 11.94 7.85 10.35
CA GLU A 42 10.98 7.66 11.44
C GLU A 42 9.52 7.79 10.98
N ILE A 43 9.28 8.30 9.76
CA ILE A 43 7.94 8.34 9.17
C ILE A 43 7.56 6.93 8.72
N PHE A 44 6.98 6.18 9.66
CA PHE A 44 6.43 4.85 9.41
C PHE A 44 4.92 4.94 9.15
N ASP A 45 4.46 4.40 8.02
CA ASP A 45 3.03 4.31 7.75
C ASP A 45 2.43 3.09 8.46
N TYR A 46 1.96 3.30 9.70
CA TYR A 46 1.30 2.25 10.49
C TYR A 46 0.04 1.68 9.83
N ASP A 47 -0.51 2.40 8.85
CA ASP A 47 -1.69 1.99 8.10
C ASP A 47 -1.34 1.29 6.76
N ASP A 48 -0.04 1.06 6.46
CA ASP A 48 0.40 0.28 5.30
C ASP A 48 0.25 -1.22 5.57
N TRP A 49 -1.00 -1.68 5.52
CA TRP A 49 -1.34 -3.09 5.55
C TRP A 49 -1.83 -3.52 4.17
N GLY A 50 -1.53 -4.77 3.81
CA GLY A 50 -1.84 -5.28 2.48
C GLY A 50 -2.27 -6.74 2.50
N VAL A 51 -2.87 -7.15 1.40
CA VAL A 51 -3.24 -8.55 1.16
C VAL A 51 -2.11 -9.25 0.41
N SER A 52 -1.84 -10.51 0.77
CA SER A 52 -0.84 -11.31 0.07
C SER A 52 -1.23 -11.56 -1.39
N ARG A 53 -0.24 -11.67 -2.29
CA ARG A 53 -0.50 -11.88 -3.72
C ARG A 53 -1.33 -13.14 -3.99
N HIS A 54 -1.15 -14.20 -3.20
CA HIS A 54 -1.93 -15.43 -3.33
C HIS A 54 -3.43 -15.20 -3.11
N ILE A 55 -3.81 -14.45 -2.06
CA ILE A 55 -5.21 -14.14 -1.77
C ILE A 55 -5.78 -13.21 -2.86
N PHE A 56 -5.00 -12.23 -3.31
CA PHE A 56 -5.39 -11.38 -4.44
C PHE A 56 -5.69 -12.21 -5.70
N THR A 57 -4.81 -13.13 -6.07
CA THR A 57 -5.00 -14.01 -7.23
C THR A 57 -6.27 -14.87 -7.10
N TYR A 58 -6.55 -15.38 -5.90
CA TYR A 58 -7.77 -16.13 -5.63
C TYR A 58 -9.03 -15.29 -5.87
N PHE A 59 -9.08 -14.05 -5.39
CA PHE A 59 -10.25 -13.19 -5.65
C PHE A 59 -10.33 -12.69 -7.09
N SER A 60 -9.18 -12.48 -7.72
CA SER A 60 -9.10 -12.11 -9.14
C SER A 60 -9.65 -13.22 -10.04
N SER A 61 -9.48 -14.49 -9.69
CA SER A 61 -10.07 -15.59 -10.45
C SER A 61 -11.59 -15.70 -10.28
N LEU A 62 -12.12 -15.28 -9.13
CA LEU A 62 -13.56 -15.30 -8.84
C LEU A 62 -14.31 -14.08 -9.42
N TRP A 63 -13.73 -12.90 -9.30
CA TRP A 63 -14.39 -11.63 -9.60
C TRP A 63 -13.75 -10.87 -10.76
N GLY A 64 -12.82 -11.53 -11.46
CA GLY A 64 -12.20 -11.07 -12.69
C GLY A 64 -10.96 -10.22 -12.45
N PRO A 65 -10.17 -9.95 -13.51
CA PRO A 65 -8.99 -9.13 -13.36
C PRO A 65 -9.41 -7.78 -12.81
N PHE A 66 -8.84 -7.43 -11.66
CA PHE A 66 -8.94 -6.07 -11.15
C PHE A 66 -8.18 -5.17 -12.10
N THR A 67 -8.79 -4.04 -12.45
CA THR A 67 -8.18 -3.09 -13.41
C THR A 67 -7.54 -1.91 -12.70
N CYS A 68 -7.85 -1.69 -11.42
CA CYS A 68 -7.21 -0.65 -10.64
C CYS A 68 -7.02 -1.07 -9.18
N ASP A 69 -5.83 -0.84 -8.64
CA ASP A 69 -5.52 -0.96 -7.22
C ASP A 69 -5.53 0.43 -6.56
N ARG A 70 -6.54 0.70 -5.75
CA ARG A 70 -6.87 2.06 -5.30
C ARG A 70 -6.11 2.49 -4.05
N PHE A 71 -5.50 1.55 -3.34
CA PHE A 71 -4.76 1.79 -2.10
C PHE A 71 -3.46 0.99 -2.13
N ALA A 72 -2.49 1.49 -2.90
CA ALA A 72 -1.21 0.82 -3.08
C ALA A 72 -0.05 1.82 -3.27
N ASP A 73 1.16 1.31 -3.17
CA ASP A 73 2.39 1.99 -3.57
C ASP A 73 3.12 1.17 -4.66
N SER A 74 4.26 1.68 -5.13
CA SER A 74 5.06 1.02 -6.17
C SER A 74 5.57 -0.37 -5.78
N MET A 75 5.71 -0.65 -4.48
CA MET A 75 6.25 -1.89 -3.94
C MET A 75 5.16 -2.94 -3.70
N ASN A 76 3.96 -2.52 -3.28
CA ASN A 76 2.89 -3.39 -2.82
C ASN A 76 1.74 -3.56 -3.84
N ARG A 77 1.73 -2.78 -4.94
CA ARG A 77 0.71 -2.83 -6.00
C ARG A 77 0.41 -4.24 -6.50
N LYS A 78 -0.88 -4.51 -6.74
CA LYS A 78 -1.34 -5.78 -7.32
C LYS A 78 -1.54 -5.72 -8.83
N VAL A 79 -1.69 -4.52 -9.38
CA VAL A 79 -1.89 -4.26 -10.81
C VAL A 79 -1.09 -3.03 -11.23
N GLU A 80 -0.89 -2.86 -12.54
CA GLU A 80 -0.08 -1.75 -13.08
C GLU A 80 -0.72 -0.38 -12.85
N PHE A 81 -2.04 -0.29 -12.93
CA PHE A 81 -2.79 0.96 -12.74
C PHE A 81 -3.22 1.11 -11.28
N PHE A 82 -2.57 1.99 -10.51
CA PHE A 82 -2.80 2.11 -9.08
C PHE A 82 -2.75 3.56 -8.57
N ASN A 83 -3.40 3.80 -7.42
CA ASN A 83 -3.35 5.08 -6.72
C ASN A 83 -2.54 4.96 -5.42
N SER A 84 -1.70 5.96 -5.17
CA SER A 84 -0.82 6.02 -4.00
C SER A 84 -1.07 7.26 -3.15
N LYS A 85 -0.76 7.13 -1.85
CA LYS A 85 -0.85 8.23 -0.88
C LYS A 85 0.18 9.34 -1.18
N TYR A 86 1.37 8.95 -1.64
CA TYR A 86 2.46 9.84 -2.01
C TYR A 86 2.78 9.71 -3.49
N PHE A 87 3.42 10.74 -4.05
CA PHE A 87 3.93 10.70 -5.41
C PHE A 87 4.94 9.55 -5.57
N THR A 88 4.79 8.76 -6.63
CA THR A 88 5.79 7.76 -7.06
C THR A 88 5.99 7.89 -8.58
N LEU A 89 6.94 7.20 -9.19
CA LEU A 89 7.16 7.31 -10.64
C LEU A 89 6.11 6.56 -11.48
N ASP A 90 5.50 5.51 -10.92
CA ASP A 90 4.64 4.56 -11.65
C ASP A 90 3.14 4.68 -11.33
N TYR A 91 2.73 5.70 -10.59
CA TYR A 91 1.35 5.87 -10.11
C TYR A 91 0.40 6.51 -11.14
N SER A 92 -0.89 6.26 -10.94
CA SER A 92 -2.00 6.81 -11.75
C SER A 92 -2.70 8.01 -11.10
N GLY A 93 -2.23 8.48 -9.94
CA GLY A 93 -2.79 9.64 -9.24
C GLY A 93 -2.57 9.65 -7.73
N VAL A 94 -2.31 10.85 -7.16
CA VAL A 94 -2.19 11.10 -5.72
C VAL A 94 -3.57 11.50 -5.21
N ASP A 95 -3.96 11.01 -4.03
CA ASP A 95 -5.33 11.09 -3.50
C ASP A 95 -6.35 10.35 -4.38
N VAL A 96 -6.56 9.09 -4.04
CA VAL A 96 -7.50 8.19 -4.70
C VAL A 96 -8.93 8.75 -4.84
N PHE A 97 -9.36 9.63 -3.93
CA PHE A 97 -10.73 10.16 -3.92
C PHE A 97 -10.94 11.33 -4.91
N ALA A 98 -9.88 11.84 -5.51
CA ALA A 98 -9.97 12.86 -6.56
C ALA A 98 -10.39 12.28 -7.91
N TYR A 99 -10.39 10.95 -8.06
CA TYR A 99 -10.61 10.26 -9.33
C TYR A 99 -11.95 9.55 -9.38
N ASP A 100 -12.49 9.44 -10.60
CA ASP A 100 -13.65 8.59 -10.85
C ASP A 100 -13.25 7.10 -10.83
N TRP A 101 -14.04 6.30 -10.13
CA TRP A 101 -13.83 4.86 -10.01
C TRP A 101 -14.77 4.04 -10.90
N SER A 102 -15.67 4.72 -11.63
CA SER A 102 -16.57 4.10 -12.60
C SER A 102 -15.80 3.44 -13.75
N GLY A 103 -16.38 2.42 -14.39
CA GLY A 103 -15.75 1.71 -15.51
C GLY A 103 -14.57 0.79 -15.15
N HIS A 104 -14.08 0.83 -13.91
CA HIS A 104 -13.03 -0.05 -13.40
C HIS A 104 -13.57 -1.15 -12.49
N ASN A 105 -12.88 -2.28 -12.45
CA ASN A 105 -13.04 -3.30 -11.41
C ASN A 105 -12.00 -3.02 -10.32
N ASN A 106 -12.44 -2.36 -9.25
CA ASN A 106 -11.53 -1.75 -8.28
C ASN A 106 -11.13 -2.75 -7.19
N TRP A 107 -9.84 -2.86 -6.92
CA TRP A 107 -9.30 -3.52 -5.73
C TRP A 107 -9.03 -2.47 -4.65
N LEU A 108 -9.60 -2.67 -3.46
CA LEU A 108 -9.60 -1.68 -2.38
C LEU A 108 -9.13 -2.33 -1.07
N VAL A 109 -7.99 -1.87 -0.56
CA VAL A 109 -7.45 -2.25 0.76
C VAL A 109 -7.15 -0.98 1.55
N PRO A 110 -8.17 -0.19 1.91
CA PRO A 110 -7.93 1.11 2.53
C PRO A 110 -7.46 0.98 3.98
N PRO A 111 -6.71 1.97 4.48
CA PRO A 111 -6.60 2.23 5.91
C PRO A 111 -7.96 2.21 6.60
N VAL A 112 -8.00 1.70 7.84
CA VAL A 112 -9.27 1.45 8.57
C VAL A 112 -10.14 2.71 8.69
N TYR A 113 -9.51 3.86 8.91
CA TYR A 113 -10.21 5.14 9.03
C TYR A 113 -10.82 5.65 7.72
N LEU A 114 -10.38 5.14 6.56
CA LEU A 114 -10.87 5.54 5.24
C LEU A 114 -12.03 4.67 4.72
N ILE A 115 -12.34 3.55 5.36
CA ILE A 115 -13.38 2.60 4.89
C ILE A 115 -14.72 3.30 4.61
N SER A 116 -15.19 4.15 5.54
CA SER A 116 -16.45 4.89 5.35
C SER A 116 -16.39 5.85 4.16
N LYS A 117 -15.24 6.51 3.94
CA LYS A 117 -15.02 7.40 2.81
C LYS A 117 -15.00 6.61 1.49
N CYS A 118 -14.37 5.43 1.47
CA CYS A 118 -14.38 4.51 0.33
C CYS A 118 -15.80 4.11 -0.05
N LEU A 119 -16.62 3.67 0.89
CA LEU A 119 -17.99 3.26 0.62
C LEU A 119 -18.82 4.41 0.02
N ASN A 120 -18.71 5.61 0.60
CA ASN A 120 -19.39 6.80 0.07
C ASN A 120 -18.92 7.14 -1.35
N HIS A 121 -17.61 7.11 -1.59
CA HIS A 121 -17.04 7.41 -2.90
C HIS A 121 -17.42 6.37 -3.96
N MET A 122 -17.40 5.08 -3.61
CA MET A 122 -17.91 4.01 -4.49
C MET A 122 -19.35 4.26 -4.88
N GLN A 123 -20.20 4.69 -3.95
CA GLN A 123 -21.59 5.01 -4.22
C GLN A 123 -21.72 6.23 -5.16
N LEU A 124 -20.96 7.29 -4.91
CA LEU A 124 -20.96 8.50 -5.74
C LEU A 124 -20.52 8.20 -7.19
N CYS A 125 -19.43 7.45 -7.35
CA CYS A 125 -18.91 7.04 -8.66
C CYS A 125 -19.70 5.90 -9.32
N ARG A 126 -20.66 5.28 -8.62
CA ARG A 126 -21.29 4.00 -9.03
C ARG A 126 -20.24 2.93 -9.37
N ALA A 127 -19.18 2.90 -8.58
CA ALA A 127 -18.03 2.04 -8.81
C ALA A 127 -18.33 0.59 -8.44
N ARG A 128 -17.70 -0.35 -9.15
CA ARG A 128 -17.70 -1.78 -8.83
C ARG A 128 -16.31 -2.20 -8.34
N GLY A 129 -16.25 -3.08 -7.36
CA GLY A 129 -14.97 -3.57 -6.88
C GLY A 129 -15.07 -4.46 -5.65
N THR A 130 -13.90 -4.90 -5.20
CA THR A 130 -13.71 -5.68 -3.98
C THR A 130 -13.08 -4.82 -2.91
N LEU A 131 -13.80 -4.65 -1.80
CA LEU A 131 -13.32 -3.95 -0.61
C LEU A 131 -12.90 -4.96 0.46
N VAL A 132 -11.62 -4.97 0.80
CA VAL A 132 -11.06 -5.77 1.88
C VAL A 132 -11.00 -4.92 3.14
N ILE A 133 -11.48 -5.47 4.24
CA ILE A 133 -11.53 -4.82 5.54
C ILE A 133 -11.01 -5.77 6.62
N SER A 134 -10.34 -5.24 7.63
CA SER A 134 -10.04 -6.02 8.83
C SER A 134 -11.32 -6.21 9.64
N LYS A 135 -11.60 -7.45 10.05
CA LYS A 135 -12.78 -7.74 10.86
C LYS A 135 -12.55 -7.27 12.30
N SER A 136 -12.88 -6.03 12.59
CA SER A 136 -12.87 -5.47 13.95
C SER A 136 -14.29 -5.12 14.40
N LYS A 137 -14.76 -5.78 15.46
CA LYS A 137 -16.12 -5.57 16.03
C LYS A 137 -16.30 -4.16 16.62
N SER A 138 -15.22 -3.52 17.04
CA SER A 138 -15.25 -2.20 17.67
C SER A 138 -15.00 -1.05 16.68
N ALA A 139 -14.82 -1.35 15.38
CA ALA A 139 -14.49 -0.31 14.42
C ALA A 139 -15.71 0.54 14.06
N LEU A 140 -15.51 1.85 13.95
CA LEU A 140 -16.56 2.86 13.70
C LEU A 140 -17.29 2.65 12.37
N PHE A 141 -16.70 1.94 11.41
CA PHE A 141 -17.34 1.60 10.14
C PHE A 141 -18.33 0.42 10.24
N CYS A 142 -18.28 -0.36 11.33
CA CYS A 142 -19.04 -1.59 11.48
C CYS A 142 -20.56 -1.39 11.38
N PRO A 143 -21.18 -0.35 12.00
CA PRO A 143 -22.61 -0.09 11.82
C PRO A 143 -23.00 0.17 10.36
N ILE A 144 -22.17 0.87 9.58
CA ILE A 144 -22.46 1.16 8.16
C ILE A 144 -22.48 -0.13 7.34
N LEU A 145 -21.52 -1.04 7.59
CA LEU A 145 -21.48 -2.33 6.93
C LEU A 145 -22.62 -3.25 7.38
N VAL A 146 -22.93 -3.26 8.68
CA VAL A 146 -23.92 -4.17 9.24
C VAL A 146 -25.34 -3.79 8.83
N ASP A 147 -25.66 -2.49 8.90
CA ASP A 147 -26.99 -1.97 8.61
C ASP A 147 -27.32 -2.00 7.10
N ARG A 148 -26.31 -1.80 6.23
CA ARG A 148 -26.51 -1.80 4.77
C ARG A 148 -26.24 -3.12 4.06
N TYR A 149 -25.30 -3.95 4.54
CA TYR A 149 -24.82 -5.11 3.79
C TYR A 149 -24.95 -6.46 4.50
N TYR A 150 -25.13 -6.52 5.83
CA TYR A 150 -25.29 -7.81 6.55
C TYR A 150 -26.75 -8.21 6.84
N ARG A 151 -27.76 -7.38 6.56
CA ARG A 151 -29.18 -7.73 6.81
C ARG A 151 -29.82 -8.65 5.75
N GLN A 152 -29.03 -9.41 4.99
CA GLN A 152 -29.54 -10.36 3.99
C GLN A 152 -28.89 -11.75 4.09
N VAL A 153 -28.68 -12.25 5.32
CA VAL A 153 -28.42 -13.67 5.56
C VAL A 153 -29.40 -14.18 6.61
#